data_AF-A0A833DRJ5-F1
#
_entry.id   AF-A0A833DRJ5-F1
#
_cell.length_a   1.000
_cell.length_b   1.000
_cell.length_c   1.000
_cell.angle_alpha   90.00
_cell.angle_beta   90.00
_cell.angle_gamma   90.00
#
_symmetry.space_group_name_H-M   'P 1'
#
loop_
_entity.id
_entity.type
_entity.pdbx_description
1 polymer ?
#
loop_
_entity_poly.entity_id
_entity_poly.type
_entity_poly.pdbx_seq_one_letter_code
_entity_poly.pdbx_strand_id
1 'polypeptide(L)'
;MKGEILALIIAILWGISPIIEKRALNYIDPSTAVFIILSMNFIIISSVYILLGKINMNSLGSIPLKPFIYLAIVSILAGVTAQYLFYRALKFSSPSKIVIITSMYPFITIIASSILSRELPSIKILFGGILVFLGIFLVME
;
A
#
# COMPACT_ATOMS: atom_id res chain seq x y z
N MET A 1 -10.45 -15.90 -9.13
CA MET A 1 -9.26 -16.13 -9.98
C MET A 1 -8.72 -14.87 -10.69
N LYS A 2 -9.53 -13.95 -11.24
CA LYS A 2 -8.98 -12.74 -11.90
C LYS A 2 -8.22 -11.80 -10.94
N GLY A 3 -8.71 -11.64 -9.71
CA GLY A 3 -8.09 -10.75 -8.72
C GLY A 3 -6.77 -11.29 -8.18
N GLU A 4 -6.67 -12.61 -8.04
CA GLU A 4 -5.50 -13.32 -7.53
C GLU A 4 -4.33 -13.25 -8.52
N ILE A 5 -4.61 -13.33 -9.82
CA ILE A 5 -3.60 -13.11 -10.88
C ILE A 5 -3.08 -11.66 -10.82
N LEU A 6 -3.95 -10.68 -10.67
CA LEU A 6 -3.54 -9.28 -10.51
C LEU A 6 -2.71 -9.09 -9.23
N ALA A 7 -3.05 -9.76 -8.13
CA ALA A 7 -2.29 -9.73 -6.89
C ALA A 7 -0.88 -10.28 -7.04
N LEU A 8 -0.68 -11.32 -7.87
CA LEU A 8 0.66 -11.82 -8.18
C LEU A 8 1.50 -10.79 -8.95
N ILE A 9 0.90 -10.08 -9.91
CA ILE A 9 1.57 -8.99 -10.62
C ILE A 9 1.94 -7.87 -9.64
N ILE A 10 1.00 -7.48 -8.76
CA ILE A 10 1.25 -6.49 -7.71
C ILE A 10 2.42 -6.92 -6.82
N ALA A 11 2.48 -8.19 -6.41
CA ALA A 11 3.55 -8.71 -5.56
C ALA A 11 4.93 -8.59 -6.23
N ILE A 12 5.02 -8.84 -7.54
CA ILE A 12 6.27 -8.65 -8.30
C ILE A 12 6.66 -7.18 -8.32
N LEU A 13 5.73 -6.28 -8.65
CA LEU A 13 5.99 -4.85 -8.71
C LEU A 13 6.41 -4.31 -7.33
N TRP A 14 5.68 -4.66 -6.28
CA TRP A 14 5.97 -4.25 -4.90
C TRP A 14 7.21 -4.92 -4.33
N GLY A 15 7.64 -6.09 -4.85
CA GLY A 15 8.89 -6.72 -4.46
C GLY A 15 10.13 -5.96 -4.98
N ILE A 16 10.02 -5.36 -6.17
CA ILE A 16 11.13 -4.64 -6.81
C ILE A 16 11.21 -3.18 -6.32
N SER A 17 10.07 -2.51 -6.14
CA SER A 17 10.02 -1.07 -5.83
C SER A 17 10.90 -0.65 -4.63
N PRO A 18 10.87 -1.33 -3.47
CA PRO A 18 11.64 -0.91 -2.29
C PRO A 18 13.16 -0.91 -2.51
N ILE A 19 13.66 -1.73 -3.44
CA ILE A 19 15.08 -1.75 -3.82
C ILE A 19 15.44 -0.45 -4.54
N ILE A 20 14.57 0.03 -5.44
CA ILE A 20 14.76 1.27 -6.20
C ILE A 20 14.53 2.48 -5.28
N GLU A 21 13.50 2.45 -4.45
CA GLU A 21 13.19 3.51 -3.48
C GLU A 21 14.34 3.71 -2.50
N LYS A 22 14.91 2.62 -1.96
CA LYS A 22 16.10 2.69 -1.10
C LYS A 22 17.29 3.36 -1.80
N ARG A 23 17.49 3.12 -3.09
CA ARG A 23 18.55 3.80 -3.86
C ARG A 23 18.27 5.30 -4.01
N ALA A 24 17.02 5.69 -4.27
CA ALA A 24 16.64 7.11 -4.34
C ALA A 24 16.92 7.82 -3.00
N LEU A 25 16.64 7.15 -1.88
CA LEU A 25 16.87 7.67 -0.52
C LEU A 25 18.36 7.88 -0.16
N ASN A 26 19.30 7.44 -1.00
CA ASN A 26 20.72 7.81 -0.84
C ASN A 26 20.99 9.27 -1.25
N TYR A 27 20.11 9.86 -2.06
CA TYR A 27 20.27 11.21 -2.61
C TYR A 27 19.36 12.24 -1.95
N ILE A 28 18.24 11.79 -1.36
CA ILE A 28 17.20 12.66 -0.81
C ILE A 28 16.65 12.13 0.52
N ASP A 29 15.96 13.01 1.25
CA ASP A 29 15.29 12.65 2.49
C ASP A 29 13.92 12.00 2.29
N PRO A 30 13.45 11.18 3.26
CA PRO A 30 12.19 10.44 3.12
C PRO A 30 10.98 11.34 2.85
N SER A 31 10.91 12.51 3.49
CA SER A 31 9.84 13.49 3.25
C SER A 31 9.86 14.03 1.81
N THR A 32 11.05 14.39 1.31
CA THR A 32 11.26 14.82 -0.09
C THR A 32 10.90 13.71 -1.07
N ALA A 33 11.27 12.46 -0.78
CA ALA A 33 10.91 11.31 -1.61
C ALA A 33 9.39 11.10 -1.66
N VAL A 34 8.69 11.20 -0.53
CA VAL A 34 7.20 11.14 -0.49
C VAL A 34 6.60 12.27 -1.33
N PHE A 35 7.08 13.50 -1.19
CA PHE A 35 6.59 14.62 -1.99
C PHE A 35 6.76 14.38 -3.50
N ILE A 36 7.95 13.93 -3.92
CA ILE A 36 8.25 13.65 -5.33
C ILE A 36 7.36 12.54 -5.87
N ILE A 37 7.26 11.39 -5.19
CA ILE A 37 6.50 10.25 -5.71
C ILE A 37 5.00 10.57 -5.80
N LEU A 38 4.44 11.28 -4.82
CA LEU A 38 3.03 11.69 -4.86
C LEU A 38 2.78 12.70 -5.99
N SER A 39 3.70 13.64 -6.21
CA SER A 39 3.62 14.59 -7.32
C SER A 39 3.70 13.87 -8.68
N MET A 40 4.63 12.93 -8.83
CA MET A 40 4.76 12.13 -10.07
C MET A 40 3.52 11.26 -10.30
N ASN A 41 3.00 10.60 -9.26
CA ASN A 41 1.78 9.81 -9.35
C ASN A 41 0.59 10.66 -9.80
N PHE A 42 0.44 11.87 -9.23
CA PHE A 42 -0.60 12.82 -9.64
C PHE A 42 -0.45 13.23 -11.11
N ILE A 43 0.75 13.55 -11.58
CA ILE A 43 1.01 13.93 -12.97
C ILE A 43 0.69 12.77 -13.91
N ILE A 44 1.17 11.56 -13.59
CA ILE A 44 0.97 10.37 -14.43
C ILE A 44 -0.51 10.02 -14.53
N ILE A 45 -1.23 9.93 -13.41
CA ILE A 45 -2.65 9.53 -13.43
C ILE A 45 -3.52 10.60 -14.10
N SER A 46 -3.23 11.88 -13.86
CA SER A 46 -3.93 12.99 -14.51
C SER A 46 -3.72 12.95 -16.03
N SER A 47 -2.49 12.70 -16.48
CA SER A 47 -2.17 12.58 -17.91
C SER A 47 -2.94 11.43 -18.57
N VAL A 48 -3.00 10.27 -17.91
CA VAL A 48 -3.78 9.12 -18.41
C VAL A 48 -5.27 9.45 -18.49
N TYR A 49 -5.83 10.14 -17.49
CA TYR A 49 -7.23 10.54 -17.49
C TYR A 49 -7.56 11.53 -18.61
N ILE A 50 -6.67 12.48 -18.89
CA ILE A 50 -6.79 13.43 -20.01
C ILE A 50 -6.77 12.67 -21.33
N LEU A 51 -5.76 11.81 -21.56
CA LEU A 51 -5.58 11.08 -22.81
C LEU A 51 -6.74 10.12 -23.12
N LEU A 52 -7.35 9.55 -22.09
CA LEU A 52 -8.52 8.67 -22.24
C LEU A 52 -9.85 9.44 -22.31
N GLY A 53 -9.83 10.78 -22.29
CA GLY A 53 -11.05 11.61 -22.30
C GLY A 53 -11.96 11.39 -21.10
N LYS A 54 -11.42 10.93 -19.96
CA LYS A 54 -12.19 10.60 -18.75
C LYS A 54 -12.51 11.82 -17.89
N ILE A 55 -11.95 12.97 -18.21
CA ILE A 55 -12.22 14.21 -17.48
C ILE A 55 -13.53 14.82 -18.01
N ASN A 56 -14.61 14.57 -17.28
CA ASN A 56 -15.90 15.21 -17.51
C ASN A 56 -16.37 15.88 -16.21
N MET A 57 -16.41 17.22 -16.20
CA MET A 57 -16.80 18.00 -15.02
C MET A 57 -18.19 17.63 -14.49
N ASN A 58 -19.13 17.27 -15.38
CA ASN A 58 -20.47 16.85 -14.99
C ASN A 58 -20.44 15.50 -14.25
N SER A 59 -19.56 14.58 -14.66
CA SER A 59 -19.40 13.29 -13.97
C SER A 59 -18.70 13.44 -12.61
N LEU A 60 -17.73 14.35 -12.48
CA LEU A 60 -17.03 14.63 -11.22
C LEU A 60 -17.96 15.25 -10.18
N GLY A 61 -18.82 16.19 -10.58
CA GLY A 61 -19.82 16.80 -9.70
C GLY A 61 -20.92 15.83 -9.25
N SER A 62 -21.10 14.71 -9.95
CA SER A 62 -22.09 13.68 -9.60
C SER A 62 -21.58 12.64 -8.59
N ILE A 63 -20.29 12.64 -8.25
CA ILE A 63 -19.71 11.68 -7.31
C ILE A 63 -20.17 12.02 -5.89
N PRO A 64 -20.75 11.07 -5.14
CA PRO A 64 -21.11 11.30 -3.75
C PRO A 64 -19.89 11.69 -2.90
N LEU A 65 -20.10 12.49 -1.84
CA LEU A 65 -19.02 12.91 -0.93
C LEU A 65 -18.35 11.73 -0.20
N LYS A 66 -19.10 10.65 0.02
CA LYS A 66 -18.68 9.49 0.84
C LYS A 66 -17.37 8.82 0.33
N PRO A 67 -17.21 8.50 -0.97
CA PRO A 67 -15.93 8.10 -1.55
C PRO A 67 -14.76 9.03 -1.22
N PHE A 68 -14.94 10.35 -1.32
CA PHE A 68 -13.88 11.31 -1.01
C PHE A 68 -13.44 11.23 0.44
N ILE A 69 -14.36 11.05 1.38
CA ILE A 69 -14.05 10.90 2.81
C ILE A 69 -13.20 9.64 3.04
N TYR A 70 -13.64 8.49 2.52
CA TYR A 70 -12.88 7.24 2.68
C TYR A 70 -11.49 7.33 2.05
N LEU A 71 -11.39 7.89 0.84
CA LEU A 71 -10.11 8.02 0.14
C LEU A 71 -9.21 9.09 0.77
N ALA A 72 -9.76 10.14 1.37
CA ALA A 72 -8.98 11.12 2.13
C ALA A 72 -8.34 10.47 3.36
N ILE A 73 -9.10 9.65 4.10
CA ILE A 73 -8.57 8.89 5.24
C ILE A 73 -7.44 7.96 4.77
N VAL A 74 -7.64 7.20 3.69
CA VAL A 74 -6.60 6.31 3.13
C VAL A 74 -5.38 7.10 2.65
N SER A 75 -5.58 8.27 2.03
CA SER A 75 -4.48 9.12 1.57
C SER A 75 -3.63 9.62 2.74
N ILE A 76 -4.26 9.96 3.87
CA ILE A 76 -3.53 10.39 5.08
C ILE A 76 -2.79 9.20 5.69
N LEU A 77 -3.49 8.08 5.92
CA LEU A 77 -2.93 6.91 6.61
C LEU A 77 -1.87 6.20 5.78
N ALA A 78 -2.20 5.80 4.56
CA ALA A 78 -1.33 5.01 3.69
C ALA A 78 -0.50 5.88 2.76
N GLY A 79 -1.14 6.84 2.08
CA GLY A 79 -0.51 7.65 1.04
C GLY A 79 0.64 8.52 1.53
N VAL A 80 0.48 9.16 2.70
CA VAL A 80 1.49 10.05 3.28
C VAL A 80 2.17 9.41 4.48
N THR A 81 1.40 9.03 5.52
CA THR A 81 1.97 8.64 6.81
C THR A 81 2.73 7.32 6.73
N ALA A 82 2.09 6.25 6.25
CA ALA A 82 2.73 4.95 6.12
C ALA A 82 3.88 5.00 5.11
N GLN A 83 3.72 5.69 3.97
CA GLN A 83 4.78 5.85 2.97
C GLN A 83 6.01 6.56 3.56
N TYR A 84 5.80 7.63 4.34
CA TYR A 84 6.89 8.33 5.02
C TYR A 84 7.61 7.43 6.03
N LEU A 85 6.86 6.70 6.86
CA LEU A 85 7.42 5.75 7.82
C LEU A 85 8.16 4.61 7.12
N PHE A 86 7.64 4.12 6.00
CA PHE A 86 8.26 3.09 5.17
C PHE A 86 9.60 3.58 4.61
N TYR A 87 9.65 4.77 4.02
CA TYR A 87 10.91 5.36 3.53
C TYR A 87 11.91 5.65 4.64
N ARG A 88 11.43 6.08 5.80
CA ARG A 88 12.28 6.18 6.99
C ARG A 88 12.85 4.82 7.39
N ALA A 89 12.02 3.79 7.48
CA ALA A 89 12.45 2.44 7.83
C ALA A 89 13.46 1.88 6.82
N LEU A 90 13.25 2.14 5.53
CA LEU A 90 14.20 1.82 4.48
C LEU A 90 15.55 2.50 4.73
N LYS A 91 15.63 3.75 5.22
CA LYS A 91 16.94 4.35 5.56
C LYS A 91 17.71 3.56 6.63
N PHE A 92 17.03 2.94 7.60
CA PHE A 92 17.66 2.24 8.73
C PHE A 92 17.90 0.74 8.52
N SER A 93 17.28 0.10 7.53
CA SER A 93 17.36 -1.35 7.35
C SER A 93 17.36 -1.76 5.87
N SER A 94 17.53 -3.06 5.59
CA SER A 94 17.48 -3.60 4.24
C SER A 94 16.04 -3.64 3.69
N PRO A 95 15.84 -3.44 2.37
CA PRO A 95 14.51 -3.52 1.77
C PRO A 95 13.80 -4.85 2.06
N SER A 96 14.51 -5.98 1.96
CA SER A 96 13.94 -7.31 2.22
C SER A 96 13.38 -7.43 3.64
N LYS A 97 14.14 -6.99 4.66
CA LYS A 97 13.70 -7.05 6.06
C LYS A 97 12.48 -6.18 6.30
N ILE A 98 12.46 -4.96 5.76
CA ILE A 98 11.31 -4.04 5.90
C ILE A 98 10.07 -4.62 5.20
N VAL A 99 10.18 -5.11 3.96
CA VAL A 99 9.05 -5.69 3.22
C VAL A 99 8.45 -6.87 3.96
N ILE A 100 9.29 -7.77 4.47
CA ILE A 100 8.85 -8.95 5.24
C ILE A 100 8.09 -8.53 6.50
N ILE A 101 8.62 -7.59 7.28
CA ILE A 101 7.93 -7.04 8.46
C ILE A 101 6.58 -6.43 8.06
N THR A 102 6.56 -5.61 7.01
CA THR A 102 5.31 -4.96 6.59
C THR A 102 4.27 -5.94 6.07
N SER A 103 4.68 -7.13 5.61
CA SER A 103 3.78 -8.22 5.18
C SER A 103 2.93 -8.79 6.32
N MET A 104 2.99 -8.23 7.53
CA MET A 104 2.02 -8.43 8.60
C MET A 104 0.65 -7.78 8.34
N TYR A 105 0.53 -6.84 7.40
CA TYR A 105 -0.74 -6.16 7.10
C TYR A 105 -1.93 -7.10 6.77
N PRO A 106 -1.78 -8.32 6.17
CA PRO A 106 -2.89 -9.24 5.96
C PRO A 106 -3.53 -9.68 7.28
N PHE A 107 -2.74 -9.87 8.33
CA PHE A 107 -3.24 -10.22 9.66
C PHE A 107 -4.08 -9.08 10.26
N ILE A 108 -3.57 -7.84 10.15
CA ILE A 108 -4.32 -6.64 10.55
C ILE A 108 -5.62 -6.51 9.74
N THR A 109 -5.57 -6.84 8.45
CA THR A 109 -6.75 -6.82 7.56
C THR A 109 -7.81 -7.83 7.98
N ILE A 110 -7.41 -9.05 8.35
CA ILE A 110 -8.32 -10.08 8.87
C ILE A 110 -9.01 -9.57 10.15
N ILE A 111 -8.24 -9.06 11.12
CA ILE A 111 -8.79 -8.53 12.38
C ILE A 111 -9.75 -7.37 12.10
N ALA A 112 -9.33 -6.37 11.33
CA ALA A 112 -10.14 -5.21 11.02
C ALA A 112 -11.42 -5.60 10.28
N SER A 113 -11.34 -6.53 9.32
CA SER A 113 -12.49 -7.05 8.59
C SER A 113 -13.46 -7.75 9.53
N SER A 114 -12.99 -8.59 10.45
CA SER A 114 -13.83 -9.28 11.43
C SER A 114 -14.52 -8.33 12.41
N ILE A 115 -13.84 -7.26 12.83
CA ILE A 115 -14.44 -6.22 13.67
C ILE A 115 -15.55 -5.48 12.90
N LEU A 116 -15.29 -5.12 11.64
CA LEU A 116 -16.27 -4.39 10.81
C LEU A 116 -17.48 -5.26 10.44
N SER A 117 -17.26 -6.52 10.08
CA SER A 117 -18.33 -7.46 9.73
C SER A 117 -19.08 -7.97 10.95
N ARG A 118 -18.49 -7.84 12.16
CA ARG A 118 -18.98 -8.45 13.40
C ARG A 118 -19.05 -9.99 13.31
N GLU A 119 -18.25 -10.57 12.43
CA GLU A 119 -18.15 -12.01 12.23
C GLU A 119 -16.73 -12.49 12.54
N LEU A 120 -16.64 -13.61 13.26
CA LEU A 120 -15.36 -14.21 13.58
C LEU A 120 -14.73 -14.82 12.31
N PRO A 121 -13.42 -14.66 12.11
CA PRO A 121 -12.74 -15.29 11.00
C PRO A 121 -12.78 -16.81 11.20
N SER A 122 -12.89 -17.57 10.11
CA SER A 122 -12.85 -19.02 10.20
C SER A 122 -11.54 -19.49 10.83
N ILE A 123 -11.57 -20.64 11.51
CA ILE A 123 -10.38 -21.26 12.11
C ILE A 123 -9.25 -21.45 11.09
N LYS A 124 -9.59 -21.72 9.82
CA LYS A 124 -8.62 -21.83 8.73
C LYS A 124 -7.90 -20.52 8.45
N ILE A 125 -8.63 -19.40 8.43
CA ILE A 125 -8.06 -18.06 8.22
C ILE A 125 -7.17 -17.67 9.41
N LEU A 126 -7.62 -17.95 10.63
CA LEU A 126 -6.83 -17.67 11.84
C LEU A 126 -5.52 -18.47 11.83
N PHE A 127 -5.59 -19.78 11.56
CA PHE A 127 -4.43 -20.65 11.49
C PHE A 127 -3.47 -20.25 10.35
N GLY A 128 -4.00 -19.94 9.17
CA GLY A 128 -3.21 -19.41 8.06
C GLY A 128 -2.50 -18.09 8.40
N GLY A 129 -3.19 -17.18 9.11
CA GLY A 129 -2.60 -15.94 9.60
C GLY A 129 -1.44 -16.16 10.57
N ILE A 130 -1.57 -17.13 11.47
CA ILE A 130 -0.48 -17.54 12.38
C ILE A 130 0.72 -18.09 11.60
N LEU A 131 0.49 -18.95 10.60
CA LEU A 131 1.56 -19.48 9.76
C LEU A 131 2.30 -18.39 8.98
N VAL A 132 1.57 -17.39 8.46
CA VAL A 132 2.19 -16.22 7.81
C VAL A 132 3.08 -15.47 8.80
N PHE A 133 2.60 -15.24 10.03
CA PHE A 133 3.37 -14.56 11.06
C PHE A 133 4.63 -15.33 11.47
N LEU A 134 4.53 -16.65 11.66
CA LEU A 134 5.68 -17.51 11.93
C LEU A 134 6.69 -17.48 10.77
N GLY A 135 6.21 -17.52 9.52
CA GLY A 135 7.05 -17.37 8.34
C GLY A 135 7.80 -16.04 8.30
N ILE A 136 7.14 -14.92 8.64
CA ILE A 136 7.77 -13.60 8.75
C ILE A 136 8.87 -13.62 9.82
N PHE A 137 8.60 -14.19 11.00
CA PHE A 137 9.58 -14.30 12.09
C PHE A 137 10.83 -15.09 11.66
N LEU A 138 10.64 -16.24 11.02
CA LEU A 138 11.73 -17.09 10.55
C LEU A 138 12.66 -16.44 9.51
N VAL A 139 12.15 -15.50 8.70
CA VAL A 139 13.00 -14.79 7.71
C VAL A 139 13.66 -13.54 8.31
N MET A 140 13.23 -13.09 9.49
CA MET A 140 13.83 -11.92 10.15
C MET A 140 15.12 -12.25 10.93
N GLU A 141 15.29 -13.51 11.32
CA GLU A 141 16.51 -14.09 11.91
C GLU A 141 17.51 -14.50 10.81
#